data_AF-A0A3M4M402-F1
#
_entry.id   AF-A0A3M4M402-F1
#
_cell.length_a   1.000
_cell.length_b   1.000
_cell.length_c   1.000
_cell.angle_alpha   90.00
_cell.angle_beta   90.00
_cell.angle_gamma   90.00
#
_symmetry.space_group_name_H-M   'P 1'
#
loop_
_entity.id
_entity.type
_entity.pdbx_description
1 polymer ?
#
loop_
_entity_poly.entity_id
_entity_poly.type
_entity_poly.pdbx_seq_one_letter_code
_entity_poly.pdbx_strand_id
1 'polypeptide(L)'
;MFLEPRMLFDGAVAATVADTAQADSSATAEAAKTSDHAAAKDSSSDSHAQSAATSEVTTTAAAVPGSTVVFVDSRVKDSDSLLAGVAPGAQVVVLDATKDGLQQIADYLDSHQGASSVQIIAHGNSGDLWLGNSYLSADNIAQRSALLAEIGNDMADGGDILIYACNTAEGAQGLSFIDSLAGLTGRDIAASTNRTGVGGDWDLEIATGSIESVSALSRQAMDSYQWGLATFTVTSTNNTGTGSLREALGNAQNGDIVTFSTNMTVQLTSQLAVTRNITIDGDLNNDGVADVTLDGQYRTSVIRVNSGVTATFDGLVITRGLVAGAGGNNGLSAADSMGAGIVNAGNLTLLNVSVTSNVASGGGGGGGAINGYYGGGGGGGGGIGGQNGGIAGRVGIQGGNYAGTAPSANTGGNGGAFST
;
A
#
# COMPACT_ATOMS: atom_id res chain seq x y z
N MET A 1 23.31 -32.59 -35.25
CA MET A 1 22.39 -33.39 -34.41
C MET A 1 23.26 -34.27 -33.55
N PHE A 2 23.62 -33.80 -32.36
CA PHE A 2 24.40 -34.54 -31.37
C PHE A 2 23.44 -34.99 -30.27
N LEU A 3 23.48 -36.28 -29.94
CA LEU A 3 22.68 -36.92 -28.89
C LEU A 3 23.54 -36.95 -27.62
N GLU A 4 22.99 -36.44 -26.51
CA GLU A 4 23.64 -36.51 -25.20
C GLU A 4 23.28 -37.82 -24.45
N PRO A 5 24.21 -38.41 -23.66
CA PRO A 5 23.96 -39.65 -22.93
C PRO A 5 23.14 -39.44 -21.64
N ARG A 6 22.26 -40.40 -21.35
CA ARG A 6 21.48 -40.50 -20.11
C ARG A 6 22.30 -41.19 -19.02
N MET A 7 22.46 -40.54 -17.86
CA MET A 7 23.04 -41.13 -16.66
C MET A 7 21.96 -41.86 -15.85
N LEU A 8 22.26 -43.12 -15.51
CA LEU A 8 21.46 -44.10 -14.78
C LEU A 8 21.64 -43.89 -13.26
N PHE A 9 20.55 -43.82 -12.50
CA PHE A 9 20.56 -43.86 -11.03
C PHE A 9 20.08 -45.25 -10.55
N ASP A 10 20.93 -45.94 -9.79
CA ASP A 10 20.67 -47.15 -9.01
C ASP A 10 20.52 -46.70 -7.53
N GLY A 11 19.39 -46.91 -6.85
CA GLY A 11 19.14 -48.05 -5.94
C GLY A 11 20.06 -48.00 -4.70
N ALA A 12 19.66 -48.10 -3.44
CA ALA A 12 18.49 -48.64 -2.77
C ALA A 12 18.56 -48.22 -1.27
N VAL A 13 17.45 -47.89 -0.61
CA VAL A 13 16.75 -48.69 0.45
C VAL A 13 17.39 -48.70 1.86
N ALA A 14 16.63 -48.18 2.83
CA ALA A 14 16.17 -48.79 4.10
C ALA A 14 15.78 -47.66 5.07
N ALA A 15 14.49 -47.37 5.36
CA ALA A 15 13.54 -48.12 6.18
C ALA A 15 13.99 -48.38 7.62
N THR A 16 13.49 -47.58 8.56
CA THR A 16 12.85 -48.06 9.81
C THR A 16 12.02 -46.94 10.46
N VAL A 17 10.80 -47.33 10.83
CA VAL A 17 9.84 -46.61 11.68
C VAL A 17 10.01 -47.09 13.12
N ALA A 18 9.84 -46.20 14.10
CA ALA A 18 9.35 -46.53 15.43
C ALA A 18 8.68 -45.31 16.07
N ASP A 19 7.37 -45.45 16.29
CA ASP A 19 6.53 -44.64 17.18
C ASP A 19 6.90 -44.88 18.65
N THR A 20 6.78 -43.85 19.50
CA THR A 20 6.03 -43.91 20.79
C THR A 20 6.07 -42.58 21.58
N ALA A 21 4.86 -42.10 21.92
CA ALA A 21 4.38 -41.57 23.21
C ALA A 21 5.10 -40.43 23.97
N GLN A 22 4.51 -39.24 23.86
CA GLN A 22 3.99 -38.33 24.92
C GLN A 22 4.37 -38.56 26.41
N ALA A 23 4.85 -37.51 27.09
CA ALA A 23 4.27 -36.92 28.33
C ALA A 23 5.10 -35.71 28.87
N ASP A 24 4.37 -34.75 29.45
CA ASP A 24 4.80 -33.49 30.07
C ASP A 24 5.84 -33.61 31.19
N SER A 25 6.67 -32.56 31.37
CA SER A 25 6.73 -31.81 32.66
C SER A 25 7.80 -30.71 32.71
N SER A 26 7.33 -29.52 33.11
CA SER A 26 7.92 -28.56 34.06
C SER A 26 9.25 -27.83 33.81
N ALA A 27 9.12 -26.51 33.96
CA ALA A 27 10.12 -25.46 34.13
C ALA A 27 11.27 -25.75 35.11
N THR A 28 12.43 -25.13 34.87
CA THR A 28 13.15 -24.30 35.85
C THR A 28 14.29 -23.50 35.21
N ALA A 29 14.64 -22.41 35.88
CA ALA A 29 15.41 -21.28 35.41
C ALA A 29 16.93 -21.43 35.58
N GLU A 30 17.65 -20.65 34.77
CA GLU A 30 18.77 -19.78 35.15
C GLU A 30 20.07 -20.36 35.74
N ALA A 31 21.17 -20.28 34.97
CA ALA A 31 22.28 -19.34 35.21
C ALA A 31 23.62 -19.80 34.57
N ALA A 32 24.14 -18.92 33.70
CA ALA A 32 25.54 -18.51 33.51
C ALA A 32 26.71 -19.54 33.48
N LYS A 33 27.50 -19.52 32.39
CA LYS A 33 28.87 -18.95 32.39
C LYS A 33 29.59 -18.96 31.03
N THR A 34 29.97 -17.74 30.62
CA THR A 34 31.29 -17.30 30.12
C THR A 34 32.10 -18.16 29.14
N SER A 35 32.46 -17.55 28.02
CA SER A 35 33.84 -17.57 27.51
C SER A 35 34.16 -16.28 26.76
N ASP A 36 35.26 -15.65 27.18
CA ASP A 36 35.96 -14.54 26.54
C ASP A 36 36.28 -14.81 25.06
N HIS A 37 36.26 -13.77 24.22
CA HIS A 37 37.49 -13.39 23.51
C HIS A 37 37.47 -11.98 22.88
N ALA A 38 38.62 -11.35 23.03
CA ALA A 38 39.05 -10.02 22.62
C ALA A 38 38.85 -9.64 21.14
N ALA A 39 38.50 -8.35 20.99
CA ALA A 39 39.07 -7.34 20.11
C ALA A 39 39.38 -7.67 18.64
N ALA A 40 38.62 -7.02 17.75
CA ALA A 40 39.16 -6.36 16.56
C ALA A 40 38.34 -5.09 16.28
N LYS A 41 39.03 -3.96 16.18
CA LYS A 41 38.50 -2.69 15.68
C LYS A 41 38.18 -2.86 14.19
N ASP A 42 36.97 -2.50 13.79
CA ASP A 42 36.71 -2.04 12.43
C ASP A 42 35.97 -0.70 12.49
N SER A 43 36.38 0.19 11.61
CA SER A 43 36.07 1.61 11.63
C SER A 43 34.90 1.85 10.68
N SER A 44 33.69 1.99 11.22
CA SER A 44 32.59 2.65 10.51
C SER A 44 32.18 3.87 11.32
N SER A 45 32.40 5.04 10.75
CA SER A 45 32.05 6.34 11.29
C SER A 45 30.57 6.40 11.65
N ASP A 46 30.30 6.61 12.93
CA ASP A 46 29.05 7.17 13.43
C ASP A 46 28.80 8.53 12.77
N SER A 47 27.86 8.60 11.83
CA SER A 47 27.31 9.86 11.33
C SER A 47 25.79 9.86 11.33
N HIS A 48 25.16 9.28 12.35
CA HIS A 48 23.82 9.67 12.76
C HIS A 48 23.80 9.74 14.28
N ALA A 49 24.45 10.77 14.81
CA ALA A 49 24.25 11.12 16.20
C ALA A 49 22.80 11.61 16.33
N GLN A 50 21.97 10.78 16.96
CA GLN A 50 20.71 11.20 17.54
C GLN A 50 21.03 12.21 18.66
N SER A 51 21.23 13.47 18.26
CA SER A 51 21.56 14.54 19.18
C SER A 51 20.27 15.04 19.82
N ALA A 52 19.93 14.47 20.98
CA ALA A 52 19.08 15.17 21.94
C ALA A 52 19.84 16.43 22.36
N ALA A 53 19.33 17.59 21.95
CA ALA A 53 19.95 18.89 22.17
C ALA A 53 20.19 19.17 23.68
N THR A 54 21.38 18.85 24.17
CA THR A 54 21.95 19.52 25.35
C THR A 54 22.63 20.80 24.89
N SER A 55 22.14 21.92 25.42
CA SER A 55 22.60 23.28 25.14
C SER A 55 24.09 23.47 25.41
N GLU A 56 24.91 23.50 24.36
CA GLU A 56 26.17 24.23 24.35
C GLU A 56 26.07 25.31 23.27
N VAL A 57 26.16 26.56 23.72
CA VAL A 57 26.04 27.76 22.88
C VAL A 57 27.25 27.83 21.94
N THR A 58 27.06 27.36 20.72
CA THR A 58 27.85 27.78 19.57
C THR A 58 26.99 28.76 18.78
N THR A 59 27.54 29.95 18.49
CA THR A 59 26.91 31.02 17.70
C THR A 59 26.00 30.50 16.59
N THR A 60 24.69 30.74 16.70
CA THR A 60 23.70 30.52 15.63
C THR A 60 24.22 31.19 14.37
N ALA A 61 24.47 30.42 13.31
CA ALA A 61 24.76 30.98 12.00
C ALA A 61 23.65 31.96 11.63
N ALA A 62 24.02 33.11 11.06
CA ALA A 62 23.03 34.10 10.65
C ALA A 62 22.20 33.50 9.50
N ALA A 63 20.88 33.60 9.60
CA ALA A 63 19.96 33.09 8.58
C ALA A 63 20.37 33.55 7.18
N VAL A 64 20.42 32.60 6.23
CA VAL A 64 20.83 32.87 4.86
C VAL A 64 19.83 33.85 4.22
N PRO A 65 20.29 35.02 3.71
CA PRO A 65 19.43 35.94 3.00
C PRO A 65 18.87 35.29 1.74
N GLY A 66 17.55 35.34 1.56
CA GLY A 66 16.89 34.77 0.38
C GLY A 66 15.38 34.66 0.59
N SER A 67 14.69 34.15 -0.44
CA SER A 67 13.26 33.87 -0.37
C SER A 67 12.99 32.44 0.08
N THR A 68 11.83 32.24 0.71
CA THR A 68 11.27 30.91 0.95
C THR A 68 10.33 30.53 -0.19
N VAL A 69 10.53 29.35 -0.77
CA VAL A 69 9.64 28.77 -1.79
C VAL A 69 9.02 27.50 -1.21
N VAL A 70 7.69 27.41 -1.24
CA VAL A 70 6.91 26.27 -0.78
C VAL A 70 6.34 25.55 -2.00
N PHE A 71 6.86 24.36 -2.29
CA PHE A 71 6.29 23.44 -3.27
C PHE A 71 5.27 22.54 -2.59
N VAL A 72 4.10 22.40 -3.18
CA VAL A 72 3.04 21.52 -2.66
C VAL A 72 2.59 20.57 -3.73
N ASP A 73 2.71 19.27 -3.48
CA ASP A 73 2.16 18.25 -4.37
C ASP A 73 0.63 18.35 -4.39
N SER A 74 0.02 18.40 -5.58
CA SER A 74 -1.44 18.56 -5.71
C SER A 74 -2.26 17.38 -5.21
N ARG A 75 -1.65 16.21 -4.94
CA ARG A 75 -2.32 15.08 -4.27
C ARG A 75 -2.44 15.28 -2.77
N VAL A 76 -1.72 16.25 -2.19
CA VAL A 76 -1.89 16.64 -0.78
C VAL A 76 -3.32 17.12 -0.58
N LYS A 77 -4.08 16.30 0.15
CA LYS A 77 -5.50 16.48 0.34
C LYS A 77 -5.81 17.75 1.13
N ASP A 78 -6.68 18.61 0.60
CA ASP A 78 -7.06 19.86 1.27
C ASP A 78 -5.85 20.77 1.58
N SER A 79 -4.86 20.76 0.68
CA SER A 79 -3.66 21.60 0.78
C SER A 79 -3.97 23.09 0.89
N ASP A 80 -5.08 23.56 0.33
CA ASP A 80 -5.57 24.94 0.48
C ASP A 80 -5.68 25.37 1.95
N SER A 81 -6.07 24.46 2.85
CA SER A 81 -6.16 24.74 4.30
C SER A 81 -4.79 24.97 4.95
N LEU A 82 -3.75 24.26 4.48
CA LEU A 82 -2.35 24.50 4.88
C LEU A 82 -1.84 25.80 4.30
N LEU A 83 -2.11 26.02 3.01
CA LEU A 83 -1.63 27.17 2.25
C LEU A 83 -2.21 28.50 2.74
N ALA A 84 -3.40 28.48 3.35
CA ALA A 84 -3.97 29.64 4.03
C ALA A 84 -3.10 30.17 5.20
N GLY A 85 -2.21 29.32 5.74
CA GLY A 85 -1.30 29.67 6.82
C GLY A 85 0.13 29.98 6.39
N VAL A 86 0.41 30.11 5.09
CA VAL A 86 1.77 30.38 4.61
C VAL A 86 2.23 31.78 5.00
N ALA A 87 3.48 31.90 5.44
CA ALA A 87 4.10 33.13 5.88
C ALA A 87 4.08 34.20 4.78
N PRO A 88 3.78 35.47 5.11
CA PRO A 88 3.82 36.56 4.14
C PRO A 88 5.16 36.66 3.44
N GLY A 89 5.14 36.73 2.10
CA GLY A 89 6.35 36.85 1.29
C GLY A 89 6.98 35.52 0.87
N ALA A 90 6.53 34.37 1.41
CA ALA A 90 6.87 33.07 0.84
C ALA A 90 6.14 32.87 -0.50
N GLN A 91 6.83 32.27 -1.46
CA GLN A 91 6.28 31.92 -2.76
C GLN A 91 5.69 30.52 -2.70
N VAL A 92 4.50 30.31 -3.24
CA VAL A 92 3.84 28.99 -3.26
C VAL A 92 3.73 28.50 -4.69
N VAL A 93 4.15 27.26 -4.91
CA VAL A 93 4.09 26.57 -6.20
C VAL A 93 3.38 25.24 -6.00
N VAL A 94 2.21 25.08 -6.62
CA VAL A 94 1.50 23.80 -6.63
C VAL A 94 2.04 22.96 -7.78
N LEU A 95 2.57 21.78 -7.46
CA LEU A 95 3.08 20.83 -8.46
C LEU A 95 1.91 20.15 -9.15
N ASP A 96 1.91 20.19 -10.47
CA ASP A 96 0.94 19.51 -11.32
C ASP A 96 1.13 17.99 -11.20
N ALA A 97 0.07 17.28 -10.81
CA ALA A 97 0.07 15.83 -10.62
C ALA A 97 0.37 15.03 -11.89
N THR A 98 0.22 15.65 -13.08
CA THR A 98 0.42 15.00 -14.39
C THR A 98 1.82 15.13 -14.94
N LYS A 99 2.70 15.87 -14.24
CA LYS A 99 4.07 16.17 -14.69
C LYS A 99 5.09 15.67 -13.67
N ASP A 100 6.32 15.51 -14.12
CA ASP A 100 7.42 15.16 -13.22
C ASP A 100 7.63 16.30 -12.21
N GLY A 101 7.31 16.05 -10.94
CA GLY A 101 7.37 17.10 -9.91
C GLY A 101 8.79 17.55 -9.59
N LEU A 102 9.79 16.68 -9.76
CA LEU A 102 11.18 17.06 -9.55
C LEU A 102 11.65 18.00 -10.67
N GLN A 103 11.20 17.77 -11.92
CA GLN A 103 11.48 18.68 -13.03
C GLN A 103 10.80 20.03 -12.83
N GLN A 104 9.55 20.04 -12.35
CA GLN A 104 8.83 21.28 -12.04
C GLN A 104 9.55 22.13 -10.97
N ILE A 105 10.14 21.49 -9.96
CA ILE A 105 10.95 22.19 -8.94
C ILE A 105 12.20 22.80 -9.58
N ALA A 106 12.93 22.03 -10.39
CA ALA A 106 14.12 22.52 -11.09
C ALA A 106 13.80 23.71 -12.01
N ASP A 107 12.80 23.58 -12.88
CA ASP A 107 12.38 24.63 -13.81
C ASP A 107 11.96 25.93 -13.08
N TYR A 108 11.31 25.80 -11.92
CA TYR A 108 10.94 26.95 -11.12
C TYR A 108 12.16 27.65 -10.52
N LEU A 109 13.09 26.89 -9.95
CA LEU A 109 14.28 27.43 -9.30
C LEU A 109 15.28 28.03 -10.30
N ASP A 110 15.44 27.44 -11.49
CA ASP A 110 16.27 28.03 -12.57
C ASP A 110 15.78 29.45 -12.94
N SER A 111 14.46 29.66 -12.92
CA SER A 111 13.86 30.98 -13.18
C SER A 111 13.73 31.88 -11.94
N HIS A 112 13.94 31.35 -10.73
CA HIS A 112 13.77 32.03 -9.44
C HIS A 112 14.93 31.72 -8.48
N GLN A 113 16.17 31.90 -8.97
CA GLN A 113 17.37 31.55 -8.23
C GLN A 113 17.53 32.31 -6.90
N GLY A 114 18.28 31.72 -5.97
CA GLY A 114 18.63 32.33 -4.69
C GLY A 114 17.59 32.12 -3.59
N ALA A 115 16.76 31.08 -3.70
CA ALA A 115 15.94 30.62 -2.58
C ALA A 115 16.84 30.16 -1.43
N SER A 116 16.68 30.75 -0.24
CA SER A 116 17.40 30.31 0.96
C SER A 116 16.67 29.19 1.70
N SER A 117 15.39 28.97 1.39
CA SER A 117 14.61 27.86 1.91
C SER A 117 13.68 27.31 0.83
N VAL A 118 13.82 26.03 0.54
CA VAL A 118 12.86 25.26 -0.25
C VAL A 118 12.11 24.35 0.70
N GLN A 119 10.78 24.44 0.69
CA GLN A 119 9.93 23.62 1.55
C GLN A 119 9.00 22.79 0.68
N ILE A 120 8.98 21.48 0.91
CA ILE A 120 8.23 20.54 0.08
C ILE A 120 7.16 19.91 0.95
N ILE A 121 5.90 20.13 0.60
CA ILE A 121 4.74 19.49 1.22
C ILE A 121 4.25 18.43 0.24
N ALA A 122 4.45 17.18 0.60
CA ALA A 122 4.20 16.06 -0.29
C ALA A 122 3.83 14.82 0.50
N HIS A 123 3.41 13.78 -0.20
CA HIS A 123 3.27 12.47 0.43
C HIS A 123 4.59 11.71 0.39
N GLY A 124 4.84 10.90 1.43
CA GLY A 124 6.01 10.04 1.50
C GLY A 124 5.82 8.84 2.42
N ASN A 125 6.86 8.00 2.44
CA ASN A 125 7.08 6.87 3.32
C ASN A 125 8.60 6.66 3.51
N SER A 126 9.00 5.67 4.31
CA SER A 126 10.42 5.34 4.56
C SER A 126 11.24 5.23 3.27
N GLY A 127 12.13 6.21 3.06
CA GLY A 127 13.03 6.27 1.92
C GLY A 127 12.38 6.62 0.58
N ASP A 128 11.20 7.24 0.59
CA ASP A 128 10.54 7.73 -0.63
C ASP A 128 9.76 9.05 -0.47
N LEU A 129 9.50 9.67 -1.62
CA LEU A 129 8.79 10.93 -1.78
C LEU A 129 8.04 10.95 -3.13
N TRP A 130 6.80 11.41 -3.10
CA TRP A 130 5.93 11.54 -4.25
C TRP A 130 5.78 13.00 -4.68
N LEU A 131 6.18 13.34 -5.92
CA LEU A 131 6.17 14.70 -6.48
C LEU A 131 5.59 14.71 -7.90
N GLY A 132 4.41 15.28 -8.09
CA GLY A 132 3.68 15.20 -9.37
C GLY A 132 3.41 13.73 -9.75
N ASN A 133 3.78 13.30 -10.95
CA ASN A 133 3.77 11.87 -11.32
C ASN A 133 5.12 11.15 -11.05
N SER A 134 6.08 11.82 -10.40
CA SER A 134 7.38 11.25 -10.09
C SER A 134 7.40 10.58 -8.72
N TYR A 135 7.82 9.31 -8.71
CA TYR A 135 8.19 8.57 -7.51
C TYR A 135 9.71 8.65 -7.32
N LEU A 136 10.18 9.34 -6.29
CA LEU A 136 11.59 9.42 -5.93
C LEU A 136 11.84 8.53 -4.71
N SER A 137 12.79 7.61 -4.78
CA SER A 137 13.09 6.68 -3.69
C SER A 137 14.58 6.36 -3.57
N ALA A 138 14.96 5.73 -2.46
CA ALA A 138 16.31 5.23 -2.23
C ALA A 138 16.84 4.35 -3.38
N ASP A 139 15.96 3.63 -4.08
CA ASP A 139 16.34 2.72 -5.17
C ASP A 139 16.58 3.44 -6.51
N ASN A 140 15.99 4.62 -6.71
CA ASN A 140 16.01 5.33 -7.98
C ASN A 140 16.64 6.74 -7.94
N ILE A 141 17.07 7.19 -6.76
CA ILE A 141 17.60 8.54 -6.57
C ILE A 141 18.88 8.82 -7.36
N ALA A 142 19.76 7.83 -7.53
CA ALA A 142 21.02 8.00 -8.25
C ALA A 142 20.79 8.38 -9.74
N GLN A 143 19.72 7.85 -10.34
CA GLN A 143 19.29 8.13 -11.70
C GLN A 143 18.77 9.57 -11.86
N ARG A 144 18.42 10.25 -10.75
CA ARG A 144 17.90 11.62 -10.71
C ARG A 144 18.95 12.67 -10.32
N SER A 145 20.21 12.25 -10.18
CA SER A 145 21.34 13.08 -9.72
C SER A 145 21.53 14.40 -10.48
N ALA A 146 21.42 14.41 -11.81
CA ALA A 146 21.59 15.63 -12.60
C ALA A 146 20.55 16.71 -12.25
N LEU A 147 19.30 16.31 -12.08
CA LEU A 147 18.19 17.20 -11.76
C LEU A 147 18.25 17.69 -10.30
N LEU A 148 18.66 16.81 -9.38
CA LEU A 148 18.89 17.18 -7.98
C LEU A 148 20.04 18.19 -7.84
N ALA A 149 21.11 18.04 -8.64
CA ALA A 149 22.21 18.99 -8.66
C ALA A 149 21.78 20.36 -9.22
N GLU A 150 20.91 20.40 -10.23
CA GLU A 150 20.34 21.64 -10.77
C GLU A 150 19.54 22.40 -9.71
N ILE A 151 18.59 21.72 -9.05
CA ILE A 151 17.83 22.26 -7.91
C ILE A 151 18.75 22.86 -6.85
N GLY A 152 19.80 22.11 -6.49
CA GLY A 152 20.82 22.56 -5.56
C GLY A 152 21.51 23.84 -6.00
N ASN A 153 22.04 23.87 -7.23
CA ASN A 153 22.81 24.99 -7.77
C ASN A 153 21.99 26.29 -7.89
N ASP A 154 20.68 26.18 -8.10
CA ASP A 154 19.80 27.34 -8.23
C ASP A 154 19.34 27.92 -6.87
N MET A 155 19.52 27.18 -5.77
CA MET A 155 19.32 27.69 -4.42
C MET A 155 20.48 28.58 -3.95
N ALA A 156 20.24 29.40 -2.94
CA ALA A 156 21.29 30.19 -2.29
C ALA A 156 22.33 29.28 -1.62
N ASP A 157 23.57 29.76 -1.54
CA ASP A 157 24.62 29.07 -0.78
C ASP A 157 24.23 28.94 0.70
N GLY A 158 24.25 27.71 1.21
CA GLY A 158 23.77 27.39 2.56
C GLY A 158 22.25 27.39 2.71
N GLY A 159 21.48 27.38 1.60
CA GLY A 159 20.04 27.24 1.66
C GLY A 159 19.62 25.82 2.06
N ASP A 160 18.45 25.71 2.71
CA ASP A 160 17.94 24.44 3.25
C ASP A 160 16.75 23.90 2.45
N ILE A 161 16.60 22.58 2.45
CA ILE A 161 15.42 21.87 1.95
C ILE A 161 14.67 21.23 3.12
N LEU A 162 13.46 21.69 3.41
CA LEU A 162 12.59 21.13 4.45
C LEU A 162 11.52 20.26 3.79
N ILE A 163 11.51 18.97 4.09
CA ILE A 163 10.59 17.97 3.51
C ILE A 163 9.53 17.61 4.55
N TYR A 164 8.32 18.13 4.36
CA TYR A 164 7.12 17.77 5.10
C TYR A 164 6.42 16.61 4.38
N ALA A 165 6.83 15.39 4.71
CA ALA A 165 6.25 14.15 4.22
C ALA A 165 6.42 13.04 5.27
N CYS A 166 5.41 12.17 5.40
CA CYS A 166 5.41 11.14 6.45
C CYS A 166 6.57 10.17 6.28
N ASN A 167 7.26 9.90 7.39
CA ASN A 167 8.25 8.83 7.53
C ASN A 167 9.40 8.85 6.52
N THR A 168 9.60 9.90 5.73
CA THR A 168 10.59 9.90 4.63
C THR A 168 12.00 9.56 5.12
N ALA A 169 12.35 9.98 6.34
CA ALA A 169 13.62 9.68 6.98
C ALA A 169 13.59 8.49 7.95
N GLU A 170 12.50 7.72 8.01
CA GLU A 170 12.34 6.59 8.93
C GLU A 170 13.30 5.45 8.59
N GLY A 171 14.02 4.94 9.60
CA GLY A 171 14.86 3.75 9.49
C GLY A 171 16.09 3.91 8.58
N ALA A 172 16.87 2.84 8.44
CA ALA A 172 18.13 2.88 7.69
C ALA A 172 17.95 3.28 6.21
N GLN A 173 16.83 2.87 5.59
CA GLN A 173 16.51 3.22 4.22
C GLN A 173 16.18 4.72 4.08
N GLY A 174 15.37 5.27 5.00
CA GLY A 174 15.05 6.69 5.02
C GLY A 174 16.28 7.57 5.25
N LEU A 175 17.14 7.20 6.20
CA LEU A 175 18.40 7.93 6.45
C LEU A 175 19.30 7.94 5.21
N SER A 176 19.50 6.78 4.57
CA SER A 176 20.29 6.70 3.33
C SER A 176 19.70 7.52 2.19
N PHE A 177 18.37 7.63 2.12
CA PHE A 177 17.69 8.45 1.13
C PHE A 177 17.93 9.95 1.38
N ILE A 178 17.77 10.41 2.61
CA ILE A 178 18.02 11.81 3.00
C ILE A 178 19.49 12.20 2.79
N ASP A 179 20.44 11.35 3.18
CA ASP A 179 21.87 11.60 2.94
C ASP A 179 22.19 11.72 1.45
N SER A 180 21.56 10.87 0.63
CA SER A 180 21.74 10.91 -0.83
C SER A 180 21.15 12.19 -1.42
N LEU A 181 19.98 12.64 -0.96
CA LEU A 181 19.41 13.92 -1.37
C LEU A 181 20.33 15.09 -1.00
N ALA A 182 20.87 15.11 0.22
CA ALA A 182 21.76 16.17 0.67
C ALA A 182 23.06 16.19 -0.15
N GLY A 183 23.65 15.02 -0.39
CA GLY A 183 24.86 14.90 -1.21
C GLY A 183 24.65 15.28 -2.68
N LEU A 184 23.48 14.99 -3.25
CA LEU A 184 23.18 15.28 -4.66
C LEU A 184 22.74 16.72 -4.91
N THR A 185 22.04 17.34 -3.95
CA THR A 185 21.65 18.76 -4.02
C THR A 185 22.76 19.68 -3.50
N GLY A 186 23.65 19.20 -2.64
CA GLY A 186 24.62 20.05 -1.95
C GLY A 186 23.96 21.02 -0.96
N ARG A 187 22.76 20.69 -0.48
CA ARG A 187 21.96 21.48 0.48
C ARG A 187 21.71 20.67 1.75
N ASP A 188 21.52 21.39 2.84
CA ASP A 188 21.14 20.79 4.11
C ASP A 188 19.64 20.45 4.07
N ILE A 189 19.27 19.27 4.55
CA ILE A 189 17.94 18.69 4.39
C ILE A 189 17.38 18.33 5.75
N ALA A 190 16.15 18.77 6.01
CA ALA A 190 15.37 18.34 7.15
C ALA A 190 14.16 17.49 6.71
N ALA A 191 13.89 16.38 7.39
CA ALA A 191 12.78 15.48 7.07
C ALA A 191 12.24 14.73 8.31
N SER A 192 10.99 14.29 8.25
CA SER A 192 10.33 13.53 9.34
C SER A 192 10.69 12.04 9.30
N THR A 193 10.92 11.47 10.50
CA THR A 193 11.01 10.02 10.77
C THR A 193 9.68 9.40 11.14
N ASN A 194 8.68 10.23 11.41
CA ASN A 194 7.36 9.81 11.81
C ASN A 194 6.29 10.41 10.89
N ARG A 195 5.03 10.14 11.22
CA ARG A 195 3.88 10.60 10.44
C ARG A 195 3.72 12.12 10.55
N THR A 196 3.79 12.82 9.43
CA THR A 196 3.52 14.26 9.34
C THR A 196 2.00 14.54 9.23
N GLY A 197 1.49 15.45 10.07
CA GLY A 197 0.07 15.82 10.13
C GLY A 197 -0.75 14.98 11.11
N VAL A 198 -2.03 14.73 10.81
CA VAL A 198 -2.91 14.00 11.75
C VAL A 198 -2.40 12.60 12.02
N GLY A 199 -2.18 12.27 13.30
CA GLY A 199 -1.68 10.97 13.73
C GLY A 199 -0.17 10.94 13.99
N GLY A 200 0.52 12.06 13.78
CA GLY A 200 1.86 12.34 14.32
C GLY A 200 2.02 13.84 14.58
N ASP A 201 3.06 14.47 14.05
CA ASP A 201 3.37 15.88 14.29
C ASP A 201 3.89 16.58 13.01
N TRP A 202 4.52 17.75 13.14
CA TRP A 202 5.11 18.50 12.02
C TRP A 202 6.61 18.72 12.21
N ASP A 203 7.21 18.01 13.16
CA ASP A 203 8.62 18.12 13.46
C ASP A 203 9.43 17.35 12.41
N LEU A 204 10.59 17.90 12.07
CA LEU A 204 11.55 17.28 11.16
C LEU A 204 12.71 16.78 12.03
N GLU A 205 12.69 15.49 12.41
CA GLU A 205 13.64 14.97 13.40
C GLU A 205 15.03 14.70 12.84
N ILE A 206 15.14 14.57 11.52
CA ILE A 206 16.41 14.36 10.82
C ILE A 206 16.79 15.65 10.13
N ALA A 207 18.05 16.03 10.32
CA ALA A 207 18.70 17.12 9.61
C ALA A 207 20.07 16.64 9.11
N THR A 208 20.40 16.94 7.86
CA THR A 208 21.79 16.91 7.38
C THR A 208 22.36 18.31 7.56
N GLY A 209 23.50 18.44 8.24
CA GLY A 209 24.11 19.75 8.47
C GLY A 209 23.34 20.63 9.47
N SER A 210 23.37 21.96 9.25
CA SER A 210 22.67 22.94 10.09
C SER A 210 21.45 23.46 9.34
N ILE A 211 20.33 23.63 10.03
CA ILE A 211 19.10 24.13 9.42
C ILE A 211 18.81 25.51 10.00
N GLU A 212 19.04 26.55 9.22
CA GLU A 212 18.74 27.94 9.59
C GLU A 212 17.33 28.37 9.18
N SER A 213 16.73 27.64 8.24
CA SER A 213 15.39 27.89 7.73
C SER A 213 14.29 27.55 8.74
N VAL A 214 13.24 28.37 8.75
CA VAL A 214 12.03 28.13 9.55
C VAL A 214 10.87 27.76 8.65
N SER A 215 9.93 26.95 9.15
CA SER A 215 8.72 26.60 8.41
C SER A 215 7.97 27.85 7.93
N ALA A 216 7.55 27.81 6.67
CA ALA A 216 6.65 28.80 6.09
C ALA A 216 5.21 28.58 6.56
N LEU A 217 4.86 27.38 7.03
CA LEU A 217 3.52 27.09 7.52
C LEU A 217 3.33 27.62 8.95
N SER A 218 2.24 28.35 9.17
CA SER A 218 1.84 28.72 10.52
C SER A 218 1.46 27.49 11.35
N ARG A 219 1.80 27.52 12.64
CA ARG A 219 1.35 26.49 13.61
C ARG A 219 -0.16 26.27 13.58
N GLN A 220 -0.94 27.35 13.47
CA GLN A 220 -2.40 27.24 13.41
C GLN A 220 -2.88 26.42 12.22
N ALA A 221 -2.30 26.63 11.03
CA ALA A 221 -2.67 25.86 9.84
C ALA A 221 -2.27 24.37 10.00
N MET A 222 -1.05 24.12 10.47
CA MET A 222 -0.55 22.78 10.77
C MET A 222 -1.42 22.03 11.80
N ASP A 223 -1.81 22.68 12.89
CA ASP A 223 -2.66 22.10 13.95
C ASP A 223 -4.11 21.87 13.47
N SER A 224 -4.58 22.68 12.52
CA SER A 224 -5.94 22.58 11.99
C SER A 224 -6.08 21.57 10.85
N TYR A 225 -4.97 21.16 10.24
CA TYR A 225 -4.97 20.24 9.11
C TYR A 225 -5.48 18.86 9.56
N GLN A 226 -6.45 18.33 8.82
CA GLN A 226 -7.19 17.11 9.23
C GLN A 226 -6.67 15.83 8.57
N TRP A 227 -5.57 15.90 7.82
CA TRP A 227 -5.03 14.78 7.05
C TRP A 227 -3.58 14.48 7.44
N GLY A 228 -3.13 13.27 7.15
CA GLY A 228 -1.71 12.92 7.21
C GLY A 228 -1.10 12.93 5.81
N LEU A 229 0.20 13.14 5.74
CA LEU A 229 0.95 13.16 4.49
C LEU A 229 1.53 11.79 4.11
N ALA A 230 0.85 10.70 4.50
CA ALA A 230 1.33 9.35 4.26
C ALA A 230 0.79 8.82 2.93
N THR A 231 1.68 8.24 2.12
CA THR A 231 1.31 7.39 0.99
C THR A 231 1.97 6.04 1.14
N PHE A 232 1.21 4.97 0.91
CA PHE A 232 1.75 3.62 0.86
C PHE A 232 1.90 3.18 -0.58
N THR A 233 3.14 3.00 -1.02
CA THR A 233 3.46 2.57 -2.37
C THR A 233 3.49 1.05 -2.45
N VAL A 234 2.61 0.47 -3.26
CA VAL A 234 2.62 -0.94 -3.59
C VAL A 234 3.69 -1.22 -4.63
N THR A 235 4.64 -2.10 -4.28
CA THR A 235 5.79 -2.45 -5.12
C THR A 235 5.76 -3.91 -5.60
N SER A 236 4.78 -4.69 -5.16
CA SER A 236 4.65 -6.11 -5.46
C SER A 236 3.26 -6.48 -5.98
N THR A 237 3.22 -7.32 -7.01
CA THR A 237 1.98 -7.89 -7.57
C THR A 237 1.44 -9.09 -6.79
N ASN A 238 2.15 -9.52 -5.74
CA ASN A 238 1.79 -10.67 -4.93
C ASN A 238 0.51 -10.42 -4.12
N ASN A 239 -0.26 -11.49 -3.85
CA ASN A 239 -1.44 -11.39 -2.99
C ASN A 239 -1.07 -10.95 -1.57
N THR A 240 0.03 -11.44 -0.99
CA THR A 240 0.43 -11.15 0.40
C THR A 240 1.93 -10.95 0.52
N GLY A 241 2.36 -10.39 1.65
CA GLY A 241 3.77 -10.20 1.99
C GLY A 241 4.24 -8.78 1.73
N THR A 242 5.54 -8.56 1.95
CA THR A 242 6.18 -7.25 1.84
C THR A 242 5.97 -6.62 0.47
N GLY A 243 5.60 -5.34 0.46
CA GLY A 243 5.33 -4.54 -0.74
C GLY A 243 3.99 -4.84 -1.42
N SER A 244 3.15 -5.74 -0.87
CA SER A 244 1.85 -6.07 -1.45
C SER A 244 0.77 -5.04 -1.11
N LEU A 245 -0.25 -4.93 -1.97
CA LEU A 245 -1.42 -4.09 -1.70
C LEU A 245 -2.09 -4.41 -0.36
N ARG A 246 -2.12 -5.69 0.05
CA ARG A 246 -2.75 -6.08 1.31
C ARG A 246 -1.96 -5.63 2.54
N GLU A 247 -0.64 -5.59 2.45
CA GLU A 247 0.19 -5.01 3.50
C GLU A 247 -0.01 -3.49 3.58
N ALA A 248 0.03 -2.80 2.42
CA ALA A 248 -0.23 -1.36 2.35
C ALA A 248 -1.59 -0.99 2.97
N LEU A 249 -2.66 -1.71 2.63
CA LEU A 249 -3.99 -1.53 3.23
C LEU A 249 -4.03 -1.82 4.74
N GLY A 250 -3.18 -2.73 5.22
CA GLY A 250 -3.07 -3.07 6.65
C GLY A 250 -2.36 -1.99 7.46
N ASN A 251 -1.37 -1.33 6.86
CA ASN A 251 -0.58 -0.27 7.49
C ASN A 251 -1.24 1.11 7.39
N ALA A 252 -2.08 1.34 6.37
CA ALA A 252 -2.77 2.60 6.16
C ALA A 252 -3.70 3.01 7.31
N GLN A 253 -3.71 4.31 7.59
CA GLN A 253 -4.63 4.99 8.52
C GLN A 253 -5.73 5.73 7.75
N ASN A 254 -6.73 6.24 8.47
CA ASN A 254 -7.78 7.04 7.86
C ASN A 254 -7.18 8.33 7.28
N GLY A 255 -7.55 8.64 6.04
CA GLY A 255 -7.05 9.79 5.28
C GLY A 255 -5.91 9.46 4.32
N ASP A 256 -5.28 8.28 4.44
CA ASP A 256 -4.10 7.93 3.65
C ASP A 256 -4.45 7.58 2.20
N ILE A 257 -3.42 7.66 1.37
CA ILE A 257 -3.43 7.22 -0.02
C ILE A 257 -2.62 5.92 -0.13
N VAL A 258 -3.14 4.96 -0.87
CA VAL A 258 -2.43 3.75 -1.28
C VAL A 258 -2.29 3.80 -2.79
N THR A 259 -1.06 3.88 -3.29
CA THR A 259 -0.74 3.97 -4.72
C THR A 259 0.22 2.85 -5.14
N PHE A 260 0.72 2.87 -6.37
CA PHE A 260 1.54 1.80 -6.95
C PHE A 260 2.80 2.38 -7.59
N SER A 261 3.92 1.67 -7.50
CA SER A 261 5.19 2.16 -8.05
C SER A 261 5.25 2.13 -9.58
N THR A 262 4.35 1.38 -10.21
CA THR A 262 4.29 1.17 -11.67
C THR A 262 2.94 0.58 -12.06
N ASN A 263 2.59 0.67 -13.34
CA ASN A 263 1.47 -0.06 -13.92
C ASN A 263 1.62 -1.55 -13.62
N MET A 264 0.57 -2.16 -13.08
CA MET A 264 0.66 -3.56 -12.66
C MET A 264 -0.70 -4.28 -12.59
N THR A 265 -0.64 -5.60 -12.55
CA THR A 265 -1.80 -6.47 -12.29
C THR A 265 -1.59 -7.22 -10.98
N VAL A 266 -2.40 -6.90 -9.97
CA VAL A 266 -2.40 -7.57 -8.66
C VAL A 266 -3.28 -8.82 -8.77
N GLN A 267 -2.65 -9.99 -8.65
CA GLN A 267 -3.32 -11.28 -8.81
C GLN A 267 -3.87 -11.76 -7.47
N LEU A 268 -5.19 -11.66 -7.29
CA LEU A 268 -5.84 -11.98 -6.01
C LEU A 268 -6.22 -13.45 -5.91
N THR A 269 -5.85 -14.06 -4.81
CA THR A 269 -6.26 -15.44 -4.47
C THR A 269 -7.28 -15.47 -3.33
N SER A 270 -7.53 -14.31 -2.72
CA SER A 270 -8.55 -14.06 -1.70
C SER A 270 -9.04 -12.62 -1.80
N GLN A 271 -10.27 -12.34 -1.34
CA GLN A 271 -10.87 -11.02 -1.38
C GLN A 271 -9.99 -9.99 -0.66
N LEU A 272 -9.83 -8.81 -1.26
CA LEU A 272 -9.26 -7.64 -0.59
C LEU A 272 -10.32 -6.98 0.30
N ALA A 273 -9.93 -6.55 1.49
CA ALA A 273 -10.81 -5.82 2.40
C ALA A 273 -10.26 -4.42 2.62
N VAL A 274 -11.12 -3.42 2.41
CA VAL A 274 -10.86 -2.01 2.71
C VAL A 274 -11.61 -1.68 3.99
N THR A 275 -10.84 -1.42 5.04
CA THR A 275 -11.33 -1.29 6.42
C THR A 275 -11.13 0.12 6.99
N ARG A 276 -10.55 1.03 6.19
CA ARG A 276 -10.16 2.39 6.58
C ARG A 276 -10.64 3.39 5.54
N ASN A 277 -10.81 4.63 5.96
CA ASN A 277 -11.23 5.73 5.10
C ASN A 277 -10.06 6.20 4.24
N ILE A 278 -9.80 5.55 3.11
CA ILE A 278 -8.59 5.77 2.30
C ILE A 278 -8.94 6.00 0.82
N THR A 279 -7.97 6.52 0.09
CA THR A 279 -7.96 6.47 -1.37
C THR A 279 -7.06 5.33 -1.83
N ILE A 280 -7.54 4.47 -2.72
CA ILE A 280 -6.69 3.56 -3.51
C ILE A 280 -6.55 4.19 -4.89
N ASP A 281 -5.36 4.66 -5.19
CA ASP A 281 -5.03 5.42 -6.39
C ASP A 281 -4.20 4.58 -7.35
N GLY A 282 -4.81 4.13 -8.43
CA GLY A 282 -4.17 3.42 -9.52
C GLY A 282 -4.08 4.22 -10.82
N ASP A 283 -4.35 5.54 -10.80
CA ASP A 283 -4.11 6.45 -11.93
C ASP A 283 -2.76 7.14 -11.69
N LEU A 284 -1.67 6.50 -12.11
CA LEU A 284 -0.33 6.87 -11.64
C LEU A 284 0.17 8.18 -12.25
N ASN A 285 -0.39 8.55 -13.41
CA ASN A 285 -0.02 9.74 -14.16
C ASN A 285 -1.14 10.81 -14.17
N ASN A 286 -2.25 10.56 -13.47
CA ASN A 286 -3.43 11.44 -13.40
C ASN A 286 -4.00 11.80 -14.78
N ASP A 287 -3.93 10.89 -15.74
CA ASP A 287 -4.48 11.09 -17.09
C ASP A 287 -5.96 10.67 -17.23
N GLY A 288 -6.54 10.15 -16.14
CA GLY A 288 -7.91 9.64 -16.09
C GLY A 288 -8.06 8.22 -16.65
N VAL A 289 -6.95 7.50 -16.88
CA VAL A 289 -6.92 6.12 -17.35
C VAL A 289 -6.41 5.21 -16.24
N ALA A 290 -7.04 4.05 -16.08
CA ALA A 290 -6.64 3.08 -15.09
C ALA A 290 -5.31 2.38 -15.46
N ASP A 291 -4.29 2.50 -14.61
CA ASP A 291 -2.99 1.81 -14.79
C ASP A 291 -2.90 0.49 -14.03
N VAL A 292 -3.79 0.29 -13.05
CA VAL A 292 -3.70 -0.83 -12.11
C VAL A 292 -4.90 -1.75 -12.25
N THR A 293 -4.61 -3.04 -12.45
CA THR A 293 -5.64 -4.08 -12.51
C THR A 293 -5.67 -4.88 -11.21
N LEU A 294 -6.83 -4.93 -10.56
CA LEU A 294 -7.14 -5.85 -9.46
C LEU A 294 -7.91 -7.06 -10.01
N ASP A 295 -7.27 -8.22 -9.96
CA ASP A 295 -7.73 -9.39 -10.69
C ASP A 295 -8.13 -10.53 -9.75
N GLY A 296 -9.42 -10.86 -9.72
CA GLY A 296 -9.96 -11.96 -8.93
C GLY A 296 -9.67 -13.35 -9.49
N GLN A 297 -9.13 -13.45 -10.71
CA GLN A 297 -8.76 -14.68 -11.43
C GLN A 297 -9.90 -15.70 -11.60
N TYR A 298 -11.14 -15.26 -11.46
CA TYR A 298 -12.35 -16.06 -11.26
C TYR A 298 -12.23 -17.04 -10.08
N ARG A 299 -11.45 -16.71 -9.06
CA ARG A 299 -11.22 -17.53 -7.87
C ARG A 299 -11.82 -16.93 -6.61
N THR A 300 -11.99 -15.62 -6.58
CA THR A 300 -12.46 -14.88 -5.42
C THR A 300 -13.24 -13.64 -5.85
N SER A 301 -14.00 -13.05 -4.94
CA SER A 301 -14.49 -11.70 -5.14
C SER A 301 -13.33 -10.72 -5.02
N VAL A 302 -13.26 -9.68 -5.86
CA VAL A 302 -12.05 -8.87 -5.96
C VAL A 302 -11.84 -8.05 -4.68
N ILE A 303 -12.78 -7.17 -4.36
CA ILE A 303 -12.61 -6.19 -3.28
C ILE A 303 -13.89 -5.92 -2.52
N ARG A 304 -13.76 -5.69 -1.21
CA ARG A 304 -14.84 -5.30 -0.29
C ARG A 304 -14.51 -4.01 0.42
N VAL A 305 -15.47 -3.09 0.46
CA VAL A 305 -15.47 -1.94 1.35
C VAL A 305 -16.38 -2.23 2.53
N ASN A 306 -15.84 -2.16 3.75
CA ASN A 306 -16.56 -2.50 4.97
C ASN A 306 -17.57 -1.41 5.37
N SER A 307 -18.52 -1.79 6.24
CA SER A 307 -19.47 -0.83 6.82
C SER A 307 -18.75 0.25 7.63
N GLY A 308 -19.25 1.48 7.53
CA GLY A 308 -18.67 2.66 8.20
C GLY A 308 -17.41 3.21 7.52
N VAL A 309 -16.97 2.63 6.40
CA VAL A 309 -15.81 3.10 5.63
C VAL A 309 -16.24 4.07 4.53
N THR A 310 -15.53 5.18 4.39
CA THR A 310 -15.60 6.07 3.22
C THR A 310 -14.31 5.93 2.41
N ALA A 311 -14.39 5.25 1.27
CA ALA A 311 -13.24 5.00 0.40
C ALA A 311 -13.42 5.61 -0.99
N THR A 312 -12.30 5.94 -1.62
CA THR A 312 -12.23 6.31 -3.04
C THR A 312 -11.35 5.31 -3.76
N PHE A 313 -11.83 4.78 -4.88
CA PHE A 313 -10.98 4.07 -5.84
C PHE A 313 -10.81 4.95 -7.06
N ASP A 314 -9.57 5.22 -7.42
CA ASP A 314 -9.20 5.97 -8.61
C ASP A 314 -8.33 5.12 -9.54
N GLY A 315 -8.53 5.19 -10.85
CA GLY A 315 -7.67 4.51 -11.83
C GLY A 315 -7.56 2.99 -11.71
N LEU A 316 -8.63 2.30 -11.30
CA LEU A 316 -8.60 0.83 -11.14
C LEU A 316 -9.37 0.10 -12.24
N VAL A 317 -8.78 -0.99 -12.75
CA VAL A 317 -9.52 -2.05 -13.44
C VAL A 317 -9.84 -3.16 -12.44
N ILE A 318 -11.12 -3.35 -12.12
CA ILE A 318 -11.59 -4.39 -11.20
C ILE A 318 -12.21 -5.52 -12.01
N THR A 319 -11.52 -6.65 -12.09
CA THR A 319 -11.87 -7.68 -13.07
C THR A 319 -11.80 -9.11 -12.56
N ARG A 320 -12.47 -10.00 -13.29
CA ARG A 320 -12.48 -11.45 -13.09
C ARG A 320 -12.79 -11.86 -11.65
N GLY A 321 -13.62 -11.10 -10.94
CA GLY A 321 -14.20 -11.51 -9.67
C GLY A 321 -15.17 -12.68 -9.86
N LEU A 322 -15.19 -13.62 -8.91
CA LEU A 322 -16.16 -14.72 -8.87
C LEU A 322 -16.82 -14.84 -7.48
N VAL A 323 -18.15 -14.90 -7.47
CA VAL A 323 -18.94 -15.42 -6.36
C VAL A 323 -19.88 -16.49 -6.89
N ALA A 324 -19.83 -17.69 -6.31
CA ALA A 324 -20.72 -18.79 -6.66
C ALA A 324 -21.48 -19.26 -5.40
N GLY A 325 -22.78 -18.96 -5.37
CA GLY A 325 -23.65 -19.19 -4.22
C GLY A 325 -23.95 -20.65 -3.96
N ALA A 326 -24.02 -21.02 -2.68
CA ALA A 326 -24.49 -22.34 -2.28
C ALA A 326 -25.99 -22.50 -2.54
N GLY A 327 -26.43 -23.70 -2.93
CA GLY A 327 -27.84 -24.03 -3.03
C GLY A 327 -28.53 -24.05 -1.66
N GLY A 328 -29.83 -23.72 -1.63
CA GLY A 328 -30.62 -23.72 -0.39
C GLY A 328 -30.80 -25.13 0.19
N ASN A 329 -30.74 -25.25 1.53
CA ASN A 329 -30.98 -26.52 2.23
C ASN A 329 -32.48 -26.70 2.53
N ASN A 330 -33.00 -27.94 2.48
CA ASN A 330 -34.32 -28.30 3.03
C ASN A 330 -35.47 -27.33 2.66
N GLY A 331 -35.62 -26.97 1.39
CA GLY A 331 -36.72 -26.09 0.98
C GLY A 331 -36.49 -24.60 1.27
N LEU A 332 -35.35 -24.23 1.86
CA LEU A 332 -34.96 -22.83 2.07
C LEU A 332 -34.44 -22.21 0.79
N SER A 333 -34.54 -20.88 0.69
CA SER A 333 -33.88 -20.13 -0.37
C SER A 333 -32.38 -20.07 -0.14
N ALA A 334 -31.59 -20.11 -1.22
CA ALA A 334 -30.18 -19.78 -1.17
C ALA A 334 -29.99 -18.31 -0.78
N ALA A 335 -28.88 -17.98 -0.12
CA ALA A 335 -28.51 -16.60 0.11
C ALA A 335 -28.09 -15.94 -1.21
N ASP A 336 -28.41 -14.65 -1.35
CA ASP A 336 -28.02 -13.87 -2.51
C ASP A 336 -26.49 -13.83 -2.64
N SER A 337 -26.02 -14.07 -3.85
CA SER A 337 -24.60 -13.98 -4.21
C SER A 337 -24.38 -12.69 -4.99
N MET A 338 -23.93 -11.65 -4.29
CA MET A 338 -23.75 -10.31 -4.86
C MET A 338 -22.28 -9.88 -4.77
N GLY A 339 -21.88 -8.99 -5.69
CA GLY A 339 -20.63 -8.25 -5.59
C GLY A 339 -19.35 -9.04 -5.89
N ALA A 340 -19.33 -9.77 -7.02
CA ALA A 340 -18.13 -10.50 -7.41
C ALA A 340 -16.93 -9.59 -7.72
N GLY A 341 -17.15 -8.45 -8.37
CA GLY A 341 -16.13 -7.41 -8.50
C GLY A 341 -15.97 -6.64 -7.19
N ILE A 342 -16.98 -5.84 -6.87
CA ILE A 342 -16.99 -4.97 -5.69
C ILE A 342 -18.12 -5.38 -4.76
N VAL A 343 -17.81 -5.58 -3.47
CA VAL A 343 -18.81 -5.62 -2.40
C VAL A 343 -18.71 -4.34 -1.57
N ASN A 344 -19.65 -3.41 -1.72
CA ASN A 344 -19.65 -2.18 -0.91
C ASN A 344 -20.69 -2.26 0.21
N ALA A 345 -20.24 -2.14 1.46
CA ALA A 345 -21.08 -1.96 2.65
C ALA A 345 -20.91 -0.57 3.28
N GLY A 346 -20.04 0.28 2.73
CA GLY A 346 -19.77 1.65 3.19
C GLY A 346 -20.16 2.71 2.16
N ASN A 347 -19.44 3.82 2.16
CA ASN A 347 -19.52 4.86 1.14
C ASN A 347 -18.31 4.72 0.20
N LEU A 348 -18.56 4.45 -1.08
CA LEU A 348 -17.52 4.22 -2.06
C LEU A 348 -17.69 5.18 -3.24
N THR A 349 -16.65 5.96 -3.51
CA THR A 349 -16.53 6.75 -4.74
C THR A 349 -15.64 6.00 -5.72
N LEU A 350 -16.06 5.94 -6.98
CA LEU A 350 -15.27 5.37 -8.08
C LEU A 350 -14.93 6.50 -9.06
N LEU A 351 -13.65 6.75 -9.27
CA LEU A 351 -13.10 7.70 -10.25
C LEU A 351 -12.28 6.89 -11.27
N ASN A 352 -12.51 7.10 -12.56
CA ASN A 352 -11.72 6.45 -13.61
C ASN A 352 -11.65 4.90 -13.51
N VAL A 353 -12.65 4.27 -12.86
CA VAL A 353 -12.66 2.83 -12.60
C VAL A 353 -13.42 2.07 -13.67
N SER A 354 -12.82 0.98 -14.15
CA SER A 354 -13.47 0.00 -15.02
C SER A 354 -13.79 -1.29 -14.26
N VAL A 355 -15.07 -1.65 -14.16
CA VAL A 355 -15.51 -2.91 -13.53
C VAL A 355 -15.96 -3.89 -14.62
N THR A 356 -15.12 -4.88 -14.94
CA THR A 356 -15.32 -5.73 -16.13
C THR A 356 -15.21 -7.21 -15.80
N SER A 357 -15.87 -8.07 -16.60
CA SER A 357 -15.65 -9.54 -16.54
C SER A 357 -15.84 -10.18 -15.16
N ASN A 358 -16.66 -9.60 -14.29
CA ASN A 358 -16.98 -10.14 -12.96
C ASN A 358 -18.24 -11.01 -13.03
N VAL A 359 -18.25 -12.15 -12.34
CA VAL A 359 -19.34 -13.14 -12.39
C VAL A 359 -19.86 -13.42 -10.99
N ALA A 360 -21.13 -13.15 -10.76
CA ALA A 360 -21.84 -13.60 -9.57
C ALA A 360 -22.96 -14.57 -10.00
N SER A 361 -22.93 -15.79 -9.48
CA SER A 361 -24.01 -16.75 -9.65
C SER A 361 -24.64 -17.02 -8.29
N GLY A 362 -25.95 -16.79 -8.16
CA GLY A 362 -26.72 -17.30 -7.02
C GLY A 362 -26.76 -18.82 -7.01
N GLY A 363 -27.03 -19.40 -5.84
CA GLY A 363 -27.46 -20.79 -5.72
C GLY A 363 -28.95 -20.94 -6.04
N GLY A 364 -29.38 -22.14 -6.41
CA GLY A 364 -30.79 -22.47 -6.56
C GLY A 364 -31.52 -22.48 -5.21
N GLY A 365 -32.77 -22.02 -5.20
CA GLY A 365 -33.69 -22.23 -4.07
C GLY A 365 -34.00 -23.71 -3.84
N GLY A 366 -34.56 -24.02 -2.68
CA GLY A 366 -34.85 -25.40 -2.24
C GLY A 366 -35.54 -26.25 -3.32
N GLY A 367 -35.18 -27.53 -3.33
CA GLY A 367 -35.68 -28.52 -4.28
C GLY A 367 -37.16 -28.87 -4.07
N GLY A 368 -37.68 -29.79 -4.89
CA GLY A 368 -39.10 -30.20 -4.85
C GLY A 368 -39.57 -30.64 -3.45
N ALA A 369 -40.84 -30.39 -3.14
CA ALA A 369 -41.46 -30.72 -1.86
C ALA A 369 -42.59 -31.73 -2.02
N ILE A 370 -42.58 -32.80 -1.22
CA ILE A 370 -43.73 -33.72 -1.06
C ILE A 370 -43.97 -34.02 0.41
N ASN A 371 -45.22 -33.95 0.88
CA ASN A 371 -45.63 -34.38 2.24
C ASN A 371 -44.71 -33.92 3.39
N GLY A 372 -44.14 -32.71 3.31
CA GLY A 372 -43.25 -32.15 4.34
C GLY A 372 -41.77 -32.53 4.22
N TYR A 373 -41.39 -33.28 3.18
CA TYR A 373 -39.99 -33.53 2.81
C TYR A 373 -39.56 -32.55 1.72
N TYR A 374 -38.34 -32.00 1.86
CA TYR A 374 -37.82 -30.95 0.97
C TYR A 374 -36.46 -31.34 0.37
N GLY A 375 -36.31 -31.12 -0.94
CA GLY A 375 -35.05 -31.31 -1.65
C GLY A 375 -34.03 -30.19 -1.40
N GLY A 376 -32.76 -30.46 -1.69
CA GLY A 376 -31.72 -29.43 -1.72
C GLY A 376 -31.71 -28.67 -3.04
N GLY A 377 -31.39 -27.37 -3.01
CA GLY A 377 -31.17 -26.56 -4.21
C GLY A 377 -29.83 -26.87 -4.88
N GLY A 378 -29.71 -26.61 -6.18
CA GLY A 378 -28.44 -26.72 -6.89
C GLY A 378 -27.47 -25.59 -6.54
N GLY A 379 -26.16 -25.82 -6.60
CA GLY A 379 -25.17 -24.76 -6.40
C GLY A 379 -25.11 -23.77 -7.58
N GLY A 380 -24.62 -22.55 -7.37
CA GLY A 380 -24.40 -21.57 -8.44
C GLY A 380 -23.25 -21.96 -9.36
N GLY A 381 -23.34 -21.58 -10.64
CA GLY A 381 -22.32 -21.91 -11.65
C GLY A 381 -20.94 -21.36 -11.29
N GLY A 382 -19.90 -22.12 -11.63
CA GLY A 382 -18.51 -21.67 -11.51
C GLY A 382 -18.14 -20.63 -12.59
N GLY A 383 -16.99 -19.98 -12.43
CA GLY A 383 -16.51 -18.97 -13.36
C GLY A 383 -16.03 -19.53 -14.71
N ILE A 384 -15.73 -18.60 -15.61
CA ILE A 384 -15.20 -18.90 -16.95
C ILE A 384 -13.83 -19.57 -16.79
N GLY A 385 -13.69 -20.79 -17.29
CA GLY A 385 -12.45 -21.58 -17.21
C GLY A 385 -12.50 -22.78 -16.26
N GLY A 386 -13.65 -23.12 -15.68
CA GLY A 386 -13.84 -24.39 -14.98
C GLY A 386 -13.52 -24.37 -13.50
N GLN A 387 -13.55 -23.21 -12.85
CA GLN A 387 -13.49 -23.18 -11.38
C GLN A 387 -14.75 -23.84 -10.79
N ASN A 388 -14.61 -24.45 -9.61
CA ASN A 388 -15.73 -25.06 -8.90
C ASN A 388 -16.79 -24.00 -8.58
N GLY A 389 -18.05 -24.29 -8.90
CA GLY A 389 -19.17 -23.45 -8.48
C GLY A 389 -19.56 -23.64 -7.02
N GLY A 390 -20.70 -23.08 -6.63
CA GLY A 390 -21.22 -23.18 -5.27
C GLY A 390 -21.56 -24.61 -4.86
N ILE A 391 -21.55 -24.90 -3.57
CA ILE A 391 -21.94 -26.22 -3.08
C ILE A 391 -23.45 -26.47 -3.26
N ALA A 392 -23.84 -27.73 -3.47
CA ALA A 392 -25.24 -28.10 -3.51
C ALA A 392 -25.88 -28.07 -2.11
N GLY A 393 -27.18 -27.78 -2.07
CA GLY A 393 -28.00 -27.84 -0.87
C GLY A 393 -28.16 -29.28 -0.36
N ARG A 394 -28.12 -29.44 0.97
CA ARG A 394 -28.25 -30.71 1.69
C ARG A 394 -29.69 -30.98 2.13
N VAL A 395 -29.99 -32.27 2.36
CA VAL A 395 -31.26 -32.77 2.92
C VAL A 395 -31.02 -33.26 4.36
N GLY A 396 -31.91 -32.91 5.28
CA GLY A 396 -31.72 -33.02 6.73
C GLY A 396 -32.13 -34.34 7.40
N ILE A 397 -32.74 -35.30 6.71
CA ILE A 397 -33.10 -36.60 7.32
C ILE A 397 -32.77 -37.78 6.38
N GLN A 398 -31.92 -38.67 6.91
CA GLN A 398 -31.59 -40.05 6.49
C GLN A 398 -31.54 -40.36 4.97
N GLY A 399 -30.34 -40.34 4.41
CA GLY A 399 -29.91 -41.31 3.40
C GLY A 399 -30.59 -41.30 2.02
N GLY A 400 -31.40 -40.31 1.67
CA GLY A 400 -32.07 -40.23 0.36
C GLY A 400 -31.25 -39.49 -0.71
N ASN A 401 -31.34 -39.96 -1.97
CA ASN A 401 -30.68 -39.45 -3.18
C ASN A 401 -31.17 -38.06 -3.68
N TYR A 402 -31.64 -37.18 -2.80
CA TYR A 402 -32.41 -35.97 -3.18
C TYR A 402 -31.71 -34.65 -2.84
N ALA A 403 -30.39 -34.69 -2.65
CA ALA A 403 -29.56 -33.48 -2.61
C ALA A 403 -29.54 -32.81 -3.99
N GLY A 404 -29.29 -31.50 -4.02
CA GLY A 404 -28.99 -30.83 -5.29
C GLY A 404 -27.71 -31.40 -5.92
N THR A 405 -27.53 -31.22 -7.22
CA THR A 405 -26.26 -31.56 -7.86
C THR A 405 -25.26 -30.43 -7.72
N ALA A 406 -23.97 -30.77 -7.68
CA ALA A 406 -22.92 -29.78 -7.78
C ALA A 406 -22.99 -29.10 -9.18
N PRO A 407 -22.66 -27.81 -9.26
CA PRO A 407 -22.55 -27.07 -10.51
C PRO A 407 -21.30 -27.51 -11.30
N SER A 408 -21.23 -27.05 -12.55
CA SER A 408 -20.03 -27.13 -13.38
C SER A 408 -19.61 -25.73 -13.86
N ALA A 409 -18.58 -25.68 -14.71
CA ALA A 409 -18.15 -24.44 -15.36
C ALA A 409 -19.34 -23.75 -16.04
N ASN A 410 -19.64 -22.51 -15.67
CA ASN A 410 -20.72 -21.70 -16.24
C ASN A 410 -22.14 -22.29 -16.11
N THR A 411 -22.32 -23.39 -15.37
CA THR A 411 -23.61 -24.09 -15.27
C THR A 411 -23.96 -24.33 -13.82
N GLY A 412 -25.12 -23.82 -13.38
CA GLY A 412 -25.65 -24.11 -12.06
C GLY A 412 -25.92 -25.60 -11.87
N GLY A 413 -25.95 -26.03 -10.61
CA GLY A 413 -26.42 -27.35 -10.22
C GLY A 413 -27.94 -27.46 -10.38
N ASN A 414 -28.42 -28.69 -10.51
CA ASN A 414 -29.85 -28.99 -10.51
C ASN A 414 -30.37 -29.13 -9.08
N GLY A 415 -31.60 -28.69 -8.82
CA GLY A 415 -32.28 -28.99 -7.56
C GLY A 415 -32.64 -30.47 -7.47
N GLY A 416 -32.61 -31.02 -6.25
CA GLY A 416 -33.16 -32.35 -5.97
C GLY A 416 -34.69 -32.31 -5.90
N ALA A 417 -35.38 -33.35 -6.36
CA ALA A 417 -36.83 -33.44 -6.25
C ALA A 417 -37.25 -34.85 -5.86
N PHE A 418 -38.36 -34.96 -5.13
CA PHE A 418 -39.03 -36.24 -4.92
C PHE A 418 -39.92 -36.52 -6.12
N SER A 419 -39.75 -37.68 -6.77
CA SER A 419 -40.73 -38.16 -7.76
C SER A 419 -41.88 -38.83 -7.03
N THR A 420 -43.12 -38.54 -7.45
CA THR A 420 -44.32 -39.31 -7.08
C THR A 420 -44.39 -40.63 -7.82
#